data_AF-A0A959I265-F1
#
_entry.id   AF-A0A959I265-F1
#
_cell.length_a   1.000
_cell.length_b   1.000
_cell.length_c   1.000
_cell.angle_alpha   90.00
_cell.angle_beta   90.00
_cell.angle_gamma   90.00
#
_symmetry.space_group_name_H-M   'P 1'
#
loop_
_entity.id
_entity.type
_entity.pdbx_description
1 polymer ?
#
loop_
_entity_poly.entity_id
_entity_poly.type
_entity_poly.pdbx_seq_one_letter_code
_entity_poly.pdbx_strand_id
1 'polypeptide(L)'
;QLSTSIEDEYGFTLFAGWFKGADTKSPMPLDPDLIAAFDAMEAADGGNTDLRRALTIDEANMTGLKWGGLDQDWIELRLADVLLLYAEALNENGSSAENVLDVLDPIRARAGLNPLDPTVLNTQALVRQAIYDERRIELALEGQRWFDLVRTGTADAEMGQAINKNYYLFPIPNSEVLASGGVIKQNDGY
;
A
#
# COMPACT_ATOMS: atom_id res chain seq x y z
N GLN A 1 -10.52 -41.77 -0.43
CA GLN A 1 -10.18 -40.64 0.45
C GLN A 1 -8.65 -40.59 0.51
N LEU A 2 -8.06 -39.94 -0.50
CA LEU A 2 -6.63 -39.63 -0.57
C LEU A 2 -6.55 -38.12 -0.31
N SER A 3 -6.54 -37.75 0.97
CA SER A 3 -6.16 -36.42 1.40
C SER A 3 -4.64 -36.43 1.55
N THR A 4 -3.92 -36.38 0.43
CA THR A 4 -2.54 -35.91 0.47
C THR A 4 -2.65 -34.40 0.47
N SER A 5 -2.62 -33.84 1.67
CA SER A 5 -2.24 -32.46 1.90
C SER A 5 -1.12 -32.12 0.93
N ILE A 6 -1.37 -31.14 0.07
CA ILE A 6 -0.35 -30.53 -0.78
C ILE A 6 0.82 -30.20 0.15
N GLU A 7 1.99 -30.78 -0.09
CA GLU A 7 3.20 -30.24 0.49
C GLU A 7 3.34 -28.84 -0.10
N ASP A 8 3.10 -27.88 0.77
CA ASP A 8 3.39 -26.48 0.56
C ASP A 8 4.86 -26.37 0.16
N GLU A 9 5.11 -26.12 -1.13
CA GLU A 9 6.47 -25.89 -1.65
C GLU A 9 7.09 -24.61 -1.04
N TYR A 10 6.28 -23.81 -0.32
CA TYR A 10 6.69 -22.67 0.50
C TYR A 10 6.09 -22.74 1.91
N GLY A 11 6.49 -23.79 2.68
CA GLY A 11 6.09 -24.14 4.05
C GLY A 11 6.05 -23.07 5.17
N PHE A 12 6.08 -21.78 4.85
CA PHE A 12 6.13 -20.66 5.79
C PHE A 12 5.30 -19.43 5.38
N THR A 13 4.56 -19.46 4.27
CA THR A 13 3.75 -18.28 3.85
C THR A 13 2.41 -18.26 4.56
N LEU A 14 2.38 -17.67 5.77
CA LEU A 14 1.14 -17.40 6.50
C LEU A 14 0.60 -16.03 6.10
N PHE A 15 -0.73 -15.89 6.00
CA PHE A 15 -1.42 -14.61 5.77
C PHE A 15 -0.91 -13.46 6.67
N ALA A 16 -0.49 -13.78 7.90
CA ALA A 16 0.11 -12.84 8.83
C ALA A 16 1.52 -12.33 8.41
N GLY A 17 2.24 -13.02 7.53
CA GLY A 17 3.51 -12.55 6.95
C GLY A 17 3.27 -11.47 5.90
N TRP A 18 2.34 -11.73 4.98
CA TRP A 18 1.96 -10.82 3.89
C TRP A 18 1.61 -9.42 4.40
N PHE A 19 0.84 -9.43 5.46
CA PHE A 19 0.16 -8.26 5.99
C PHE A 19 1.17 -7.36 6.76
N LYS A 20 2.32 -7.93 7.20
CA LYS A 20 3.33 -7.32 8.09
C LYS A 20 4.40 -6.59 7.28
N GLY A 21 4.19 -6.55 5.96
CA GLY A 21 5.23 -6.33 4.99
C GLY A 21 6.12 -7.56 4.77
N ALA A 22 6.11 -8.62 5.58
CA ALA A 22 7.12 -9.69 5.45
C ALA A 22 6.99 -10.57 4.19
N ASP A 23 5.86 -10.52 3.48
CA ASP A 23 5.59 -11.39 2.33
C ASP A 23 4.61 -10.75 1.33
N THR A 24 4.79 -9.47 0.98
CA THR A 24 3.94 -8.77 0.01
C THR A 24 4.26 -9.23 -1.42
N LYS A 25 3.94 -10.48 -1.80
CA LYS A 25 4.37 -11.07 -3.11
C LYS A 25 5.89 -11.03 -3.35
N SER A 26 6.66 -10.61 -2.35
CA SER A 26 8.07 -10.26 -2.45
C SER A 26 8.71 -10.48 -1.08
N PRO A 27 9.82 -11.22 -1.01
CA PRO A 27 10.65 -11.34 0.20
C PRO A 27 11.39 -10.03 0.53
N MET A 28 11.28 -9.01 -0.33
CA MET A 28 11.84 -7.67 -0.20
C MET A 28 10.69 -6.65 -0.37
N PRO A 29 9.91 -6.39 0.69
CA PRO A 29 8.73 -5.51 0.62
C PRO A 29 9.05 -4.03 0.53
N LEU A 30 10.29 -3.66 0.86
CA LEU A 30 10.81 -2.33 0.68
C LEU A 30 11.36 -2.22 -0.75
N ASP A 31 11.11 -1.08 -1.38
CA ASP A 31 11.64 -0.73 -2.69
C ASP A 31 12.45 0.58 -2.57
N PRO A 32 13.53 0.78 -3.37
CA PRO A 32 14.31 2.02 -3.32
C PRO A 32 13.47 3.28 -3.52
N ASP A 33 12.38 3.20 -4.29
CA ASP A 33 11.49 4.33 -4.50
C ASP A 33 10.77 4.71 -3.19
N LEU A 34 10.45 3.75 -2.32
CA LEU A 34 9.79 4.04 -1.03
C LEU A 34 10.76 4.70 -0.06
N ILE A 35 12.02 4.27 -0.06
CA ILE A 35 13.10 4.94 0.70
C ILE A 35 13.27 6.38 0.18
N ALA A 36 13.40 6.53 -1.13
CA ALA A 36 13.51 7.84 -1.77
C ALA A 36 12.30 8.74 -1.50
N ALA A 37 11.09 8.17 -1.37
CA ALA A 37 9.91 8.94 -1.01
C ALA A 37 9.97 9.51 0.41
N PHE A 38 10.41 8.71 1.40
CA PHE A 38 10.63 9.23 2.75
C PHE A 38 11.68 10.35 2.76
N ASP A 39 12.80 10.15 2.07
CA ASP A 39 13.90 11.12 2.05
C ASP A 39 13.53 12.41 1.28
N ALA A 40 12.75 12.29 0.20
CA ALA A 40 12.27 13.44 -0.58
C ALA A 40 11.27 14.31 0.20
N MET A 41 10.46 13.70 1.09
CA MET A 41 9.50 14.45 1.90
C MET A 41 10.16 15.42 2.87
N GLU A 42 11.31 15.05 3.45
CA GLU A 42 12.06 15.96 4.33
C GLU A 42 12.52 17.23 3.59
N ALA A 43 12.97 17.05 2.34
CA ALA A 43 13.39 18.16 1.49
C ALA A 43 12.22 19.06 1.07
N ALA A 44 11.05 18.47 0.80
CA ALA A 44 9.85 19.20 0.38
C ALA A 44 9.21 19.99 1.53
N ASP A 45 9.34 19.51 2.78
CA ASP A 45 8.67 20.09 3.93
C ASP A 45 9.49 21.16 4.67
N GLY A 46 10.35 21.88 3.94
CA GLY A 46 11.16 22.96 4.52
C GLY A 46 12.20 22.48 5.54
N GLY A 47 12.58 21.19 5.49
CA GLY A 47 13.57 20.58 6.39
C GLY A 47 12.98 19.94 7.65
N ASN A 48 11.66 19.82 7.76
CA ASN A 48 11.06 19.01 8.82
C ASN A 48 11.30 17.51 8.56
N THR A 49 11.67 16.78 9.61
CA THR A 49 11.81 15.32 9.58
C THR A 49 10.43 14.67 9.60
N ASP A 50 10.12 13.84 8.61
CA ASP A 50 8.93 13.00 8.65
C ASP A 50 9.10 11.96 9.78
N LEU A 51 8.30 12.07 10.83
CA LEU A 51 8.38 11.20 12.00
C LEU A 51 8.14 9.72 11.66
N ARG A 52 7.57 9.40 10.49
CA ARG A 52 7.38 8.04 9.99
C ARG A 52 8.67 7.40 9.51
N ARG A 53 9.68 8.20 9.10
CA ARG A 53 11.03 7.71 8.74
C ARG A 53 11.79 7.12 9.93
N ALA A 54 11.34 7.38 11.16
CA ALA A 54 11.86 6.73 12.36
C ALA A 54 11.59 5.21 12.41
N LEU A 55 10.82 4.67 11.45
CA LEU A 55 10.71 3.23 11.25
C LEU A 55 12.10 2.62 10.96
N THR A 56 12.46 1.56 11.69
CA THR A 56 13.71 0.83 11.41
C THR A 56 13.59 0.10 10.08
N ILE A 57 14.27 0.66 9.08
CA ILE A 57 14.41 0.10 7.74
C ILE A 57 15.79 -0.55 7.64
N ASP A 58 15.83 -1.84 7.31
CA ASP A 58 17.03 -2.54 6.88
C ASP A 58 17.16 -2.40 5.36
N GLU A 59 17.88 -1.36 4.96
CA GLU A 59 18.10 -1.04 3.54
C GLU A 59 18.95 -2.10 2.82
N ALA A 60 19.76 -2.89 3.54
CA ALA A 60 20.59 -3.94 2.96
C ALA A 60 19.75 -5.17 2.57
N ASN A 61 18.78 -5.52 3.42
CA ASN A 61 17.86 -6.64 3.17
C ASN A 61 16.54 -6.20 2.52
N MET A 62 16.33 -4.90 2.31
CA MET A 62 15.09 -4.33 1.80
C MET A 62 13.87 -4.76 2.65
N THR A 63 14.03 -4.73 3.96
CA THR A 63 12.99 -5.07 4.92
C THR A 63 12.75 -3.91 5.88
N GLY A 64 11.52 -3.76 6.35
CA GLY A 64 11.19 -2.81 7.41
C GLY A 64 10.08 -3.42 8.25
N LEU A 65 10.22 -3.33 9.57
CA LEU A 65 9.27 -3.97 10.47
C LEU A 65 8.46 -2.88 11.17
N LYS A 66 7.29 -2.54 10.62
CA LYS A 66 6.32 -1.67 11.30
C LYS A 66 5.77 -2.32 12.56
N TRP A 67 5.67 -3.65 12.53
CA TRP A 67 5.12 -4.46 13.61
C TRP A 67 6.07 -5.61 13.95
N GLY A 68 6.81 -5.45 15.06
CA GLY A 68 7.91 -6.36 15.40
C GLY A 68 7.91 -7.00 16.77
N GLY A 69 7.01 -6.60 17.66
CA GLY A 69 6.84 -7.24 18.96
C GLY A 69 5.91 -8.45 18.87
N LEU A 70 6.18 -9.49 19.67
CA LEU A 70 5.24 -10.61 19.84
C LEU A 70 3.90 -10.18 20.46
N ASP A 71 3.87 -9.01 21.09
CA ASP A 71 2.73 -8.47 21.84
C ASP A 71 2.11 -7.21 21.20
N GLN A 72 2.43 -6.91 19.94
CA GLN A 72 1.81 -5.79 19.22
C GLN A 72 0.54 -6.26 18.50
N ASP A 73 -0.56 -5.54 18.69
CA ASP A 73 -1.81 -5.81 17.98
C ASP A 73 -1.63 -5.63 16.48
N TRP A 74 -2.29 -6.51 15.74
CA TRP A 74 -2.36 -6.41 14.30
C TRP A 74 -3.39 -5.37 13.88
N ILE A 75 -2.96 -4.33 13.20
CA ILE A 75 -3.87 -3.29 12.71
C ILE A 75 -4.35 -3.64 11.30
N GLU A 76 -5.58 -4.12 11.20
CA GLU A 76 -6.27 -4.35 9.92
C GLU A 76 -6.81 -3.04 9.31
N LEU A 77 -7.37 -2.19 10.17
CA LEU A 77 -7.96 -0.91 9.80
C LEU A 77 -7.66 0.11 10.88
N ARG A 78 -7.30 1.32 10.47
CA ARG A 78 -7.07 2.45 11.37
C ARG A 78 -7.59 3.74 10.80
N LEU A 79 -7.76 4.73 11.69
CA LEU A 79 -8.37 6.01 11.36
C LEU A 79 -7.71 6.70 10.16
N ALA A 80 -6.37 6.66 10.03
CA ALA A 80 -5.72 7.35 8.91
C ALA A 80 -6.10 6.74 7.54
N ASP A 81 -6.25 5.42 7.43
CA ASP A 81 -6.69 4.81 6.18
C ASP A 81 -8.11 5.26 5.81
N VAL A 82 -9.02 5.30 6.79
CA VAL A 82 -10.38 5.81 6.60
C VAL A 82 -10.40 7.27 6.18
N LEU A 83 -9.57 8.12 6.80
CA LEU A 83 -9.44 9.53 6.43
C LEU A 83 -8.91 9.70 5.00
N LEU A 84 -7.91 8.91 4.61
CA LEU A 84 -7.34 8.95 3.26
C LEU A 84 -8.34 8.47 2.20
N LEU A 85 -9.10 7.40 2.48
CA LEU A 85 -10.19 6.93 1.61
C LEU A 85 -11.30 7.99 1.50
N TYR A 86 -11.63 8.66 2.61
CA TYR A 86 -12.62 9.73 2.61
C TYR A 86 -12.15 10.93 1.79
N ALA A 87 -10.89 11.36 1.94
CA ALA A 87 -10.31 12.42 1.14
C ALA A 87 -10.29 12.10 -0.36
N GLU A 88 -9.95 10.86 -0.72
CA GLU A 88 -10.04 10.40 -2.11
C GLU A 88 -11.47 10.49 -2.64
N ALA A 89 -12.45 9.95 -1.90
CA ALA A 89 -13.86 10.02 -2.29
C ALA A 89 -14.35 11.47 -2.43
N LEU A 90 -13.94 12.38 -1.54
CA LEU A 90 -14.24 13.80 -1.65
C LEU A 90 -13.67 14.42 -2.92
N ASN A 91 -12.41 14.13 -3.23
CA ASN A 91 -11.73 14.64 -4.42
C ASN A 91 -12.40 14.15 -5.71
N GLU A 92 -12.71 12.86 -5.79
CA GLU A 92 -13.38 12.27 -6.96
C GLU A 92 -14.81 12.77 -7.13
N ASN A 93 -15.49 13.13 -6.03
CA ASN A 93 -16.82 13.73 -6.06
C ASN A 93 -16.82 15.26 -6.31
N GLY A 94 -15.66 15.86 -6.61
CA GLY A 94 -15.56 17.26 -7.00
C GLY A 94 -15.59 18.26 -5.84
N SER A 95 -15.24 17.84 -4.63
CA SER A 95 -15.02 18.77 -3.52
C SER A 95 -13.88 19.75 -3.83
N SER A 96 -13.86 20.91 -3.14
CA SER A 96 -12.75 21.86 -3.27
C SER A 96 -11.45 21.26 -2.72
N ALA A 97 -10.32 21.69 -3.27
CA ALA A 97 -9.00 21.30 -2.77
C ALA A 97 -8.86 21.56 -1.27
N GLU A 98 -9.25 22.75 -0.80
CA GLU A 98 -9.24 23.13 0.62
C GLU A 98 -9.95 22.09 1.51
N ASN A 99 -11.18 21.70 1.16
CA ASN A 99 -11.94 20.72 1.93
C ASN A 99 -11.28 19.33 1.95
N VAL A 100 -10.59 18.95 0.87
CA VAL A 100 -9.88 17.66 0.81
C VAL A 100 -8.60 17.73 1.63
N LEU A 101 -7.85 18.83 1.54
CA LEU A 101 -6.62 19.03 2.31
C LEU A 101 -6.88 19.14 3.80
N ASP A 102 -8.02 19.72 4.23
CA ASP A 102 -8.46 19.72 5.64
C ASP A 102 -8.59 18.30 6.24
N VAL A 103 -8.80 17.27 5.40
CA VAL A 103 -8.84 15.86 5.81
C VAL A 103 -7.44 15.25 5.84
N LEU A 104 -6.53 15.67 4.95
CA LEU A 104 -5.16 15.16 4.85
C LEU A 104 -4.23 15.77 5.90
N ASP A 105 -4.32 17.07 6.11
CA ASP A 105 -3.40 17.84 6.94
C ASP A 105 -3.32 17.36 8.40
N PRO A 106 -4.38 16.83 9.04
CA PRO A 106 -4.26 16.19 10.35
C PRO A 106 -3.29 14.99 10.37
N ILE A 107 -3.23 14.20 9.29
CA ILE A 107 -2.30 13.07 9.17
C ILE A 107 -0.87 13.59 9.07
N ARG A 108 -0.66 14.61 8.24
CA ARG A 108 0.63 15.29 8.03
C ARG A 108 1.15 15.95 9.29
N ALA A 109 0.31 16.72 9.98
CA ALA A 109 0.65 17.37 11.24
C ALA A 109 1.08 16.36 12.30
N ARG A 110 0.40 15.19 12.38
CA ARG A 110 0.80 14.09 13.28
C ARG A 110 2.14 13.49 12.87
N ALA A 111 2.42 13.41 11.57
CA ALA A 111 3.72 12.99 11.04
C ALA A 111 4.83 14.06 11.18
N GLY A 112 4.54 15.22 11.78
CA GLY A 112 5.51 16.31 11.93
C GLY A 112 5.71 17.17 10.68
N LEU A 113 4.82 17.04 9.69
CA LEU A 113 4.91 17.74 8.42
C LEU A 113 4.02 19.00 8.38
N ASN A 114 4.39 19.96 7.54
CA ASN A 114 3.57 21.15 7.29
C ASN A 114 2.30 20.77 6.51
N PRO A 115 1.20 21.53 6.73
CA PRO A 115 0.00 21.40 5.93
C PRO A 115 0.29 21.69 4.45
N LEU A 116 -0.49 21.07 3.57
CA LEU A 116 -0.37 21.26 2.14
C LEU A 116 -1.01 22.60 1.73
N ASP A 117 -0.44 23.25 0.70
CA ASP A 117 -0.93 24.53 0.23
C ASP A 117 -2.04 24.33 -0.85
N PRO A 118 -3.32 24.67 -0.56
CA PRO A 118 -4.41 24.56 -1.54
C PRO A 118 -4.24 25.49 -2.74
N THR A 119 -3.41 26.53 -2.66
CA THR A 119 -3.13 27.42 -3.79
C THR A 119 -2.19 26.76 -4.81
N VAL A 120 -1.35 25.82 -4.35
CA VAL A 120 -0.47 25.00 -5.18
C VAL A 120 -1.21 23.75 -5.65
N LEU A 121 -1.85 23.01 -4.73
CA LEU A 121 -2.65 21.82 -5.03
C LEU A 121 -4.08 22.20 -5.38
N ASN A 122 -4.26 22.93 -6.48
CA ASN A 122 -5.52 23.60 -6.80
C ASN A 122 -6.37 22.87 -7.87
N THR A 123 -5.97 21.68 -8.29
CA THR A 123 -6.75 20.85 -9.24
C THR A 123 -7.01 19.47 -8.68
N GLN A 124 -8.11 18.84 -9.11
CA GLN A 124 -8.45 17.47 -8.72
C GLN A 124 -7.31 16.48 -8.97
N ALA A 125 -6.55 16.65 -10.06
CA ALA A 125 -5.44 15.78 -10.39
C ALA A 125 -4.24 15.96 -9.44
N LEU A 126 -3.91 17.21 -9.09
CA LEU A 126 -2.83 17.49 -8.14
C LEU A 126 -3.18 16.99 -6.73
N VAL A 127 -4.42 17.21 -6.30
CA VAL A 127 -4.93 16.73 -5.00
C VAL A 127 -4.96 15.20 -4.99
N ARG A 128 -5.40 14.54 -6.07
CA ARG A 128 -5.37 13.08 -6.21
C ARG A 128 -3.96 12.53 -6.03
N GLN A 129 -2.98 13.14 -6.68
CA GLN A 129 -1.58 12.72 -6.55
C GLN A 129 -1.10 12.88 -5.11
N ALA A 130 -1.39 14.02 -4.46
CA ALA A 130 -1.03 14.24 -3.07
C ALA A 130 -1.66 13.20 -2.12
N ILE A 131 -2.91 12.78 -2.37
CA ILE A 131 -3.54 11.68 -1.62
C ILE A 131 -2.80 10.36 -1.84
N TYR A 132 -2.43 10.04 -3.09
CA TYR A 132 -1.72 8.79 -3.40
C TYR A 132 -0.32 8.75 -2.78
N ASP A 133 0.39 9.88 -2.79
CA ASP A 133 1.69 10.03 -2.15
C ASP A 133 1.57 9.88 -0.62
N GLU A 134 0.57 10.52 -0.01
CA GLU A 134 0.32 10.42 1.43
C GLU A 134 -0.08 8.99 1.83
N ARG A 135 -0.96 8.32 1.06
CA ARG A 135 -1.32 6.90 1.28
C ARG A 135 -0.10 5.99 1.23
N ARG A 136 0.78 6.20 0.25
CA ARG A 136 1.99 5.39 0.06
C ARG A 136 2.90 5.41 1.28
N ILE A 137 3.10 6.58 1.87
CA ILE A 137 4.01 6.78 3.01
C ILE A 137 3.31 6.41 4.32
N GLU A 138 2.07 6.86 4.52
CA GLU A 138 1.32 6.64 5.74
C GLU A 138 1.07 5.14 6.00
N LEU A 139 0.68 4.40 4.97
CA LEU A 139 0.34 2.98 5.01
C LEU A 139 1.50 2.07 4.54
N ALA A 140 2.72 2.62 4.51
CA ALA A 140 3.91 1.86 4.17
C ALA A 140 4.02 0.62 5.07
N LEU A 141 4.26 -0.55 4.44
CA LEU A 141 4.41 -1.86 5.08
C LEU A 141 3.16 -2.36 5.84
N GLU A 142 1.96 -1.91 5.45
CA GLU A 142 0.67 -2.38 5.98
C GLU A 142 -0.16 -3.18 4.94
N GLY A 143 0.45 -3.64 3.85
CA GLY A 143 -0.21 -4.50 2.86
C GLY A 143 -1.15 -3.79 1.86
N GLN A 144 -1.23 -2.46 1.87
CA GLN A 144 -2.22 -1.71 1.08
C GLN A 144 -1.76 -1.39 -0.35
N ARG A 145 -0.45 -1.19 -0.56
CA ARG A 145 0.08 -0.55 -1.79
C ARG A 145 -0.31 -1.25 -3.08
N TRP A 146 -0.23 -2.59 -3.14
CA TRP A 146 -0.57 -3.33 -4.37
C TRP A 146 -2.02 -3.11 -4.79
N PHE A 147 -2.96 -3.14 -3.85
CA PHE A 147 -4.38 -2.93 -4.16
C PHE A 147 -4.68 -1.50 -4.59
N ASP A 148 -4.03 -0.51 -3.96
CA ASP A 148 -4.13 0.87 -4.38
C ASP A 148 -3.64 1.06 -5.82
N LEU A 149 -2.48 0.50 -6.18
CA LEU A 149 -1.95 0.55 -7.55
C LEU A 149 -2.88 -0.10 -8.58
N VAL A 150 -3.42 -1.29 -8.26
CA VAL A 150 -4.31 -2.02 -9.15
C VAL A 150 -5.64 -1.28 -9.33
N ARG A 151 -6.27 -0.80 -8.24
CA ARG A 151 -7.59 -0.14 -8.34
C ARG A 151 -7.51 1.23 -9.00
N THR A 152 -6.39 1.93 -8.87
CA THR A 152 -6.18 3.25 -9.48
C THR A 152 -5.60 3.16 -10.89
N GLY A 153 -5.19 1.96 -11.33
CA GLY A 153 -4.63 1.73 -12.65
C GLY A 153 -3.21 2.30 -12.82
N THR A 154 -2.50 2.55 -11.73
CA THR A 154 -1.17 3.18 -11.72
C THR A 154 -0.03 2.18 -11.59
N ALA A 155 -0.32 0.88 -11.50
CA ALA A 155 0.69 -0.17 -11.32
C ALA A 155 1.87 -0.05 -12.29
N ASP A 156 1.63 0.11 -13.60
CA ASP A 156 2.72 0.20 -14.58
C ASP A 156 3.61 1.43 -14.38
N ALA A 157 2.99 2.58 -14.09
CA ALA A 157 3.69 3.85 -13.91
C ALA A 157 4.56 3.83 -12.65
N GLU A 158 4.03 3.29 -11.57
CA GLU A 158 4.68 3.26 -10.25
C GLU A 158 5.69 2.12 -10.12
N MET A 159 5.52 1.03 -10.87
CA MET A 159 6.50 -0.08 -10.91
C MET A 159 7.59 0.13 -11.97
N GLY A 160 7.49 1.19 -12.79
CA GLY A 160 8.45 1.49 -13.87
C GLY A 160 8.51 0.46 -14.99
N GLN A 161 7.54 -0.45 -15.07
CA GLN A 161 7.48 -1.53 -16.06
C GLN A 161 6.04 -1.92 -16.36
N ALA A 162 5.78 -2.39 -17.58
CA ALA A 162 4.46 -2.91 -17.93
C ALA A 162 4.19 -4.24 -17.23
N ILE A 163 3.19 -4.26 -16.34
CA ILE A 163 2.74 -5.45 -15.63
C ILE A 163 1.61 -6.11 -16.42
N ASN A 164 1.71 -7.43 -16.60
CA ASN A 164 0.61 -8.18 -17.20
C ASN A 164 -0.63 -8.09 -16.29
N LYS A 165 -1.74 -7.57 -16.82
CA LYS A 165 -3.01 -7.41 -16.08
C LYS A 165 -3.54 -8.72 -15.50
N ASN A 166 -3.19 -9.86 -16.09
CA ASN A 166 -3.55 -11.17 -15.54
C ASN A 166 -2.95 -11.39 -14.15
N TYR A 167 -1.84 -10.73 -13.81
CA TYR A 167 -1.16 -10.84 -12.52
C TYR A 167 -1.75 -9.93 -11.44
N TYR A 168 -2.76 -9.11 -11.76
CA TYR A 168 -3.45 -8.27 -10.77
C TYR A 168 -4.22 -9.10 -9.76
N LEU A 169 -4.70 -10.27 -10.17
CA LEU A 169 -5.38 -11.25 -9.33
C LEU A 169 -4.47 -12.44 -9.08
N PHE A 170 -4.55 -13.02 -7.88
CA PHE A 170 -3.95 -14.32 -7.64
C PHE A 170 -4.67 -15.39 -8.48
N PRO A 171 -3.95 -16.41 -8.99
CA PRO A 171 -4.60 -17.55 -9.61
C PRO A 171 -5.48 -18.26 -8.58
N ILE A 172 -6.65 -18.71 -9.01
CA ILE A 172 -7.48 -19.58 -8.19
C ILE A 172 -6.75 -20.91 -8.04
N PRO A 173 -6.63 -21.48 -6.82
CA PRO A 173 -5.94 -22.74 -6.63
C PRO A 173 -6.55 -23.84 -7.50
N ASN A 174 -5.71 -24.57 -8.23
CA ASN A 174 -6.18 -25.59 -9.17
C ASN A 174 -6.97 -26.71 -8.48
N SER A 175 -6.70 -26.98 -7.20
CA SER A 175 -7.49 -27.89 -6.36
C SER A 175 -8.97 -27.50 -6.30
N GLU A 176 -9.27 -26.21 -6.14
CA GLU A 176 -10.64 -25.71 -6.03
C GLU A 176 -11.37 -25.78 -7.39
N VAL A 177 -10.66 -25.47 -8.47
CA VAL A 177 -11.19 -25.59 -9.84
C VAL A 177 -11.58 -27.05 -10.12
N LEU A 178 -10.69 -28.00 -9.84
CA LEU A 178 -10.92 -29.42 -10.04
C LEU A 178 -12.02 -29.98 -9.12
N ALA A 179 -12.00 -29.64 -7.84
CA ALA A 179 -12.99 -30.10 -6.86
C ALA A 179 -14.40 -29.61 -7.18
N SER A 180 -14.52 -28.41 -7.74
CA SER A 180 -15.82 -27.83 -8.12
C SER A 180 -16.44 -28.46 -9.39
N GLY A 181 -15.72 -29.34 -10.10
CA GLY A 181 -16.18 -29.92 -11.36
C GLY A 181 -16.38 -28.89 -12.47
N GLY A 182 -15.60 -27.78 -12.45
CA GLY A 182 -15.68 -26.72 -13.45
C GLY A 182 -16.72 -25.63 -13.18
N VAL A 183 -17.34 -25.62 -12.00
CA VAL A 183 -18.21 -24.50 -11.55
C VAL A 183 -17.36 -23.27 -11.24
N ILE A 184 -16.25 -23.45 -10.51
CA ILE A 184 -15.24 -22.42 -10.33
C ILE A 184 -14.38 -22.39 -11.58
N LYS A 185 -14.37 -21.25 -12.26
CA LYS A 185 -13.55 -21.01 -13.46
C LYS A 185 -12.33 -20.20 -13.07
N GLN A 186 -11.19 -20.52 -13.67
CA GLN A 186 -9.95 -19.77 -13.48
C GLN A 186 -10.07 -18.32 -13.96
N ASN A 187 -9.26 -17.43 -13.37
CA ASN A 187 -9.08 -16.07 -13.85
C ASN A 187 -8.48 -16.05 -15.27
N ASP A 188 -8.78 -15.02 -16.05
CA ASP A 188 -8.25 -14.90 -17.40
C ASP A 188 -6.71 -14.93 -17.40
N GLY A 189 -6.14 -15.78 -18.26
CA GLY A 189 -4.68 -15.90 -18.43
C GLY A 189 -3.97 -16.95 -17.60
N TYR A 190 -4.71 -17.79 -16.85
CA TYR A 190 -4.21 -18.92 -16.08
C TYR A 190 -4.86 -20.25 -16.48
#